data_AF-A0A8B8AY18-F1
#
_entry.id   AF-A0A8B8AY18-F1
#
_cell.length_a   1.000
_cell.length_b   1.000
_cell.length_c   1.000
_cell.angle_alpha   90.00
_cell.angle_beta   90.00
_cell.angle_gamma   90.00
#
_symmetry.space_group_name_H-M   'P 1'
#
loop_
_entity.id
_entity.type
_entity.pdbx_description
1 polymer ?
#
loop_
_entity_poly.entity_id
_entity_poly.type
_entity_poly.pdbx_seq_one_letter_code
_entity_poly.pdbx_strand_id
1 'polypeptide(L)'
;MKDQVEKLSRIPNVRAIYRDGIEETDRIIREGALDYLFGALELLVGDSSFREQLHQFSVSTIVVDEFHTIASWGEKDEEDRQAFRKWFSYLGELRSVFPEASLLALSATCTRKISKRVKKVLNFRNLH
;
A
#
# COMPACT_ATOMS: atom_id res chain seq x y z
N MET A 1 7.66 -6.78 -6.13
CA MET A 1 6.84 -7.32 -5.02
C MET A 1 6.85 -8.85 -4.97
N LYS A 2 6.66 -9.58 -6.07
CA LYS A 2 6.72 -11.08 -6.07
C LYS A 2 8.05 -11.63 -5.52
N ASP A 3 9.19 -11.06 -5.91
CA ASP A 3 10.49 -11.47 -5.36
C ASP A 3 10.64 -11.22 -3.85
N GLN A 4 9.96 -10.19 -3.30
CA GLN A 4 9.95 -9.93 -1.85
C GLN A 4 9.14 -11.00 -1.12
N VAL A 5 8.00 -11.41 -1.70
CA VAL A 5 7.21 -12.53 -1.18
C VAL A 5 8.02 -13.82 -1.20
N GLU A 6 8.69 -14.13 -2.31
CA GLU A 6 9.52 -15.34 -2.40
C GLU A 6 10.62 -15.37 -1.32
N LYS A 7 11.27 -14.22 -1.06
CA LYS A 7 12.29 -14.12 0.01
C LYS A 7 11.70 -14.31 1.40
N LEU A 8 10.54 -13.70 1.68
CA LEU A 8 9.87 -13.81 2.98
C LEU A 8 9.36 -15.23 3.24
N SER A 9 8.84 -15.90 2.20
CA SER A 9 8.36 -17.29 2.30
C SER A 9 9.46 -18.31 2.60
N ARG A 10 10.74 -17.93 2.47
CA ARG A 10 11.88 -18.76 2.89
C ARG A 10 12.16 -18.67 4.40
N ILE A 11 11.59 -17.68 5.09
CA ILE A 11 11.73 -17.51 6.53
C ILE A 11 10.69 -18.41 7.23
N PRO A 12 11.10 -19.33 8.13
CA PRO A 12 10.17 -20.18 8.84
C PRO A 12 9.10 -19.37 9.57
N ASN A 13 7.85 -19.81 9.48
CA ASN A 13 6.67 -19.22 10.13
C ASN A 13 6.29 -17.81 9.65
N VAL A 14 6.86 -17.31 8.56
CA VAL A 14 6.42 -16.06 7.91
C VAL A 14 5.53 -16.41 6.72
N ARG A 15 4.32 -15.84 6.69
CA ARG A 15 3.37 -16.01 5.59
C ARG A 15 3.20 -14.68 4.87
N ALA A 16 3.75 -14.63 3.67
CA ALA A 16 3.64 -13.50 2.75
C ALA A 16 2.87 -13.93 1.50
N ILE A 17 1.92 -13.11 1.06
CA ILE A 17 1.19 -13.32 -0.20
C ILE A 17 1.18 -12.04 -1.02
N TYR A 18 1.27 -12.17 -2.34
CA TYR A 18 1.02 -11.09 -3.29
C TYR A 18 -0.36 -11.26 -3.91
N ARG A 19 -1.27 -10.29 -3.73
CA ARG A 19 -2.54 -10.26 -4.44
C ARG A 19 -2.31 -9.91 -5.90
N ASP A 20 -2.67 -10.83 -6.79
CA ASP A 20 -2.57 -10.66 -8.24
C ASP A 20 -3.92 -10.45 -8.95
N GLY A 21 -5.02 -10.40 -8.20
CA GLY A 21 -6.36 -10.15 -8.73
C GLY A 21 -7.08 -11.41 -9.23
N ILE A 22 -6.57 -12.60 -8.89
CA ILE A 22 -7.20 -13.89 -9.20
C ILE A 22 -8.03 -14.34 -7.99
N GLU A 23 -9.27 -14.80 -8.21
CA GLU A 23 -10.19 -15.21 -7.14
C GLU A 23 -9.61 -16.31 -6.24
N GLU A 24 -8.81 -17.23 -6.78
CA GLU A 24 -8.16 -18.27 -5.99
C GLU A 24 -7.17 -17.68 -4.97
N THR A 25 -6.40 -16.66 -5.39
CA THR A 25 -5.49 -15.93 -4.49
C THR A 25 -6.29 -15.21 -3.40
N ASP A 26 -7.42 -14.58 -3.76
CA ASP A 26 -8.29 -13.88 -2.82
C ASP A 26 -8.92 -14.85 -1.81
N ARG A 27 -9.28 -16.05 -2.23
CA ARG A 27 -9.77 -17.11 -1.36
C ARG A 27 -8.71 -17.54 -0.34
N ILE A 28 -7.47 -17.77 -0.80
CA ILE A 28 -6.35 -18.10 0.10
C ILE A 28 -6.11 -16.96 1.09
N ILE A 29 -6.16 -15.70 0.64
CA ILE A 29 -5.99 -14.52 1.51
C ILE A 29 -7.09 -14.46 2.58
N ARG A 30 -8.33 -14.82 2.23
CA ARG A 30 -9.48 -14.81 3.14
C ARG A 30 -9.45 -15.93 4.18
N GLU A 31 -9.04 -17.12 3.77
CA GLU A 31 -9.00 -18.32 4.62
C GLU A 31 -7.72 -18.40 5.47
N GLY A 32 -6.64 -17.78 5.00
CA GLY A 32 -5.33 -17.85 5.63
C GLY A 32 -5.09 -16.76 6.66
N ALA A 33 -4.44 -17.11 7.77
CA ALA A 33 -3.75 -16.09 8.57
C ALA A 33 -2.46 -15.69 7.83
N LEU A 34 -2.23 -14.38 7.69
CA LEU A 34 -1.13 -13.79 6.94
C LEU A 34 -0.37 -12.81 7.81
N ASP A 35 0.95 -12.76 7.62
CA ASP A 35 1.81 -11.78 8.29
C ASP A 35 2.06 -10.58 7.36
N TYR A 36 2.13 -10.83 6.05
CA TYR A 36 2.33 -9.79 5.04
C TYR A 36 1.41 -9.99 3.82
N LEU A 37 0.67 -8.94 3.46
CA LEU A 37 -0.08 -8.85 2.22
C LEU A 37 0.55 -7.79 1.32
N PHE A 38 1.01 -8.20 0.15
CA PHE A 38 1.56 -7.34 -0.89
C PHE A 38 0.53 -7.14 -1.99
N GLY A 39 0.45 -5.95 -2.56
CA GLY A 39 -0.40 -5.69 -3.71
C GLY A 39 -0.28 -4.25 -4.19
N ALA A 40 -0.61 -4.03 -5.46
CA ALA A 40 -0.83 -2.68 -5.98
C ALA A 40 -2.11 -2.09 -5.36
N LEU A 41 -2.18 -0.77 -5.17
CA LEU A 41 -3.36 -0.13 -4.57
C LEU A 41 -4.63 -0.36 -5.40
N GLU A 42 -4.50 -0.39 -6.73
CA GLU A 42 -5.57 -0.71 -7.67
C GLU A 42 -6.19 -2.09 -7.38
N LEU A 43 -5.37 -3.05 -6.95
CA LEU A 43 -5.82 -4.37 -6.56
C LEU A 43 -6.34 -4.38 -5.12
N LEU A 44 -5.73 -3.67 -4.18
CA LEU A 44 -6.16 -3.75 -2.79
C LEU A 44 -7.47 -3.00 -2.52
N VAL A 45 -7.63 -1.79 -3.05
CA VAL A 45 -8.78 -0.92 -2.75
C VAL A 45 -9.54 -0.48 -4.00
N GLY A 46 -8.89 -0.48 -5.16
CA GLY A 46 -9.56 -0.18 -6.43
C GLY A 46 -10.55 -1.27 -6.85
N ASP A 47 -10.35 -2.49 -6.39
CA ASP A 47 -11.30 -3.59 -6.50
C ASP A 47 -12.28 -3.55 -5.33
N SER A 48 -13.53 -3.20 -5.61
CA SER A 48 -14.57 -3.08 -4.57
C SER A 48 -14.85 -4.39 -3.86
N SER A 49 -14.72 -5.54 -4.54
CA SER A 49 -15.00 -6.85 -3.94
C SER A 49 -13.95 -7.25 -2.91
N PHE A 50 -12.69 -6.95 -3.19
CA PHE A 50 -11.59 -7.21 -2.26
C PHE A 50 -11.50 -6.15 -1.17
N ARG A 51 -11.85 -4.91 -1.47
CA ARG A 51 -11.90 -3.83 -0.48
C ARG A 51 -12.81 -4.17 0.70
N GLU A 52 -13.98 -4.78 0.46
CA GLU A 52 -14.86 -5.24 1.54
C GLU A 52 -14.19 -6.33 2.40
N GLN A 53 -13.35 -7.17 1.81
CA GLN A 53 -12.60 -8.20 2.53
C GLN A 53 -11.53 -7.59 3.43
N LEU A 54 -10.92 -6.47 3.04
CA LEU A 54 -9.91 -5.77 3.85
C LEU A 54 -10.42 -5.41 5.25
N HIS A 55 -11.71 -5.10 5.40
CA HIS A 55 -12.32 -4.78 6.70
C HIS A 55 -12.27 -5.94 7.70
N GLN A 56 -12.05 -7.17 7.24
CA GLN A 56 -11.96 -8.36 8.09
C GLN A 56 -10.55 -8.54 8.68
N PHE A 57 -9.55 -7.80 8.18
CA PHE A 57 -8.18 -7.90 8.64
C PHE A 57 -7.88 -6.95 9.81
N SER A 58 -7.06 -7.41 10.73
CA SER A 58 -6.44 -6.58 11.77
C SER A 58 -5.06 -6.14 11.31
N VAL A 59 -4.99 -5.03 10.57
CA VAL A 59 -3.72 -4.49 10.05
C VAL A 59 -3.06 -3.56 11.07
N SER A 60 -1.82 -3.88 11.46
CA SER A 60 -1.02 -3.04 12.37
C SER A 60 -0.23 -1.95 11.64
N THR A 61 0.23 -2.24 10.42
CA THR A 61 1.11 -1.36 9.64
C THR A 61 0.80 -1.43 8.15
N ILE A 62 0.71 -0.27 7.52
CA ILE A 62 0.66 -0.08 6.08
C ILE A 62 2.04 0.39 5.63
N VAL A 63 2.62 -0.31 4.65
CA VAL A 63 3.90 0.08 4.06
C VAL A 63 3.70 0.52 2.62
N VAL A 64 4.16 1.73 2.30
CA VAL A 64 4.25 2.23 0.92
C VAL A 64 5.72 2.23 0.51
N ASP A 65 6.08 1.30 -0.37
CA ASP A 65 7.43 1.17 -0.89
C ASP A 65 7.66 2.10 -2.09
N GLU A 66 8.92 2.47 -2.31
CA GLU A 66 9.38 3.36 -3.40
C GLU A 66 8.58 4.65 -3.57
N PHE A 67 8.20 5.30 -2.47
CA PHE A 67 7.34 6.49 -2.48
C PHE A 67 7.89 7.64 -3.35
N HIS A 68 9.21 7.72 -3.55
CA HIS A 68 9.79 8.76 -4.42
C HIS A 68 9.22 8.75 -5.85
N THR A 69 8.83 7.57 -6.35
CA THR A 69 8.21 7.43 -7.67
C THR A 69 6.91 8.23 -7.75
N ILE A 70 6.04 8.07 -6.76
CA ILE A 70 4.76 8.79 -6.63
C ILE A 70 4.99 10.27 -6.37
N ALA A 71 6.02 10.64 -5.59
CA ALA A 71 6.34 12.04 -5.34
C ALA A 71 6.80 12.79 -6.60
N SER A 72 7.31 12.08 -7.61
CA SER A 72 7.65 12.64 -8.92
C SER A 72 6.45 12.77 -9.85
N TRP A 73 5.35 12.08 -9.57
CA TRP A 73 4.12 12.18 -10.35
C TRP A 73 3.41 13.52 -10.10
N GLY A 74 2.56 13.94 -11.02
CA GLY A 74 1.85 15.22 -11.04
C GLY A 74 2.68 16.48 -11.34
N GLU A 75 3.96 16.36 -11.70
CA GLU A 75 4.80 17.52 -12.09
C GLU A 75 4.95 17.66 -13.62
N LYS A 76 4.68 16.61 -14.41
CA LYS A 76 5.04 16.59 -15.84
C LYS A 76 3.90 17.00 -16.77
N ASP A 77 2.72 16.43 -16.61
CA ASP A 77 1.56 16.67 -17.49
C ASP A 77 0.22 16.36 -16.76
N GLU A 78 -0.90 16.48 -17.47
CA GLU A 78 -2.23 16.30 -16.89
C GLU A 78 -2.58 14.84 -16.61
N GLU A 79 -2.06 13.90 -17.41
CA GLU A 79 -2.24 12.47 -17.19
C GLU A 79 -1.52 12.03 -15.90
N ASP A 80 -0.29 12.52 -15.73
CA ASP A 80 0.53 12.35 -14.53
C ASP A 80 -0.17 12.90 -13.26
N ARG A 81 -0.89 14.03 -13.37
CA ARG A 81 -1.69 14.57 -12.27
C ARG A 81 -2.90 13.73 -11.94
N GLN A 82 -3.60 13.19 -12.95
CA GLN A 82 -4.75 12.32 -12.72
C GLN A 82 -4.33 11.01 -12.07
N ALA A 83 -3.24 10.40 -12.53
CA ALA A 83 -2.65 9.22 -11.90
C ALA A 83 -2.28 9.48 -10.44
N PHE A 84 -1.61 10.61 -10.16
CA PHE A 84 -1.29 11.04 -8.79
C PHE A 84 -2.57 11.13 -7.93
N ARG A 85 -3.61 11.84 -8.37
CA ARG A 85 -4.88 11.97 -7.63
C ARG A 85 -5.56 10.63 -7.36
N LYS A 86 -5.60 9.74 -8.35
CA LYS A 86 -6.19 8.41 -8.22
C LYS A 86 -5.47 7.58 -7.16
N TRP A 87 -4.13 7.56 -7.23
CA TRP A 87 -3.30 6.88 -6.25
C TRP A 87 -3.52 7.42 -4.82
N PHE A 88 -3.66 8.75 -4.66
CA PHE A 88 -4.00 9.35 -3.36
C PHE A 88 -5.38 8.99 -2.86
N SER A 89 -6.37 8.89 -3.74
CA SER A 89 -7.71 8.44 -3.38
C SER A 89 -7.64 7.04 -2.77
N TYR A 90 -6.91 6.12 -3.42
CA TYR A 90 -6.74 4.76 -2.93
C TYR A 90 -6.00 4.71 -1.60
N LEU A 91 -4.94 5.49 -1.41
CA LEU A 91 -4.28 5.50 -0.12
C LEU A 91 -5.17 6.09 0.99
N GLY A 92 -5.92 7.14 0.69
CA GLY A 92 -6.90 7.71 1.63
C GLY A 92 -7.96 6.70 2.05
N GLU A 93 -8.44 5.91 1.10
CA GLU A 93 -9.35 4.80 1.34
C GLU A 93 -8.72 3.72 2.23
N LEU A 94 -7.49 3.30 1.94
CA LEU A 94 -6.79 2.30 2.75
C LEU A 94 -6.59 2.78 4.20
N ARG A 95 -6.33 4.08 4.40
CA ARG A 95 -6.30 4.70 5.73
C ARG A 95 -7.67 4.80 6.40
N SER A 96 -8.75 4.91 5.62
CA SER A 96 -10.12 4.88 6.13
C SER A 96 -10.50 3.48 6.61
N VAL A 97 -10.04 2.43 5.90
CA VAL A 97 -10.25 1.03 6.30
C VAL A 97 -9.46 0.70 7.56
N PHE A 98 -8.21 1.18 7.67
CA PHE A 98 -7.33 0.92 8.80
C PHE A 98 -6.86 2.20 9.50
N PRO A 99 -7.75 2.91 10.23
CA PRO A 99 -7.44 4.22 10.81
C PRO A 99 -6.39 4.19 11.93
N GLU A 100 -6.22 3.03 12.57
CA GLU A 100 -5.26 2.80 13.66
C GLU A 100 -3.92 2.21 13.19
N ALA A 101 -3.84 1.78 11.92
CA ALA A 101 -2.60 1.23 11.38
C ALA A 101 -1.54 2.33 11.24
N SER A 102 -0.30 1.99 11.62
CA SER A 102 0.85 2.86 11.37
C SER A 102 1.13 2.94 9.87
N LEU A 103 1.46 4.13 9.36
CA LEU A 103 1.86 4.29 7.96
C LEU A 103 3.37 4.46 7.87
N LEU A 104 4.03 3.59 7.11
CA LEU A 104 5.46 3.65 6.83
C LEU A 104 5.67 3.90 5.33
N ALA A 105 6.27 5.04 4.99
CA ALA A 105 6.63 5.36 3.61
C ALA A 105 8.15 5.18 3.44
N LEU A 106 8.53 4.23 2.59
CA LEU A 106 9.92 3.87 2.30
C LEU A 106 10.33 4.38 0.93
N SER A 107 11.60 4.75 0.79
CA SER A 107 12.15 5.20 -0.48
C SER A 107 13.67 5.14 -0.47
N ALA A 108 14.27 4.65 -1.55
CA ALA A 108 15.73 4.66 -1.73
C ALA A 108 16.31 6.09 -1.81
N THR A 109 15.57 7.02 -2.41
CA THR A 109 15.96 8.43 -2.52
C THR A 109 14.91 9.33 -1.89
N CYS A 110 15.31 10.27 -1.04
CA CYS A 110 14.37 11.19 -0.40
C CYS A 110 15.02 12.57 -0.22
N THR A 111 14.86 13.43 -1.22
CA THR A 111 15.26 14.83 -1.07
C THR A 111 14.35 15.53 -0.04
N ARG A 112 14.82 16.64 0.56
CA ARG A 112 13.99 17.44 1.47
C ARG A 112 12.67 17.91 0.82
N LYS A 113 12.67 18.18 -0.50
CA LYS A 113 11.47 18.53 -1.28
C LYS A 113 10.49 17.36 -1.29
N ILE A 114 10.96 16.16 -1.64
CA ILE A 114 10.16 14.93 -1.66
C ILE A 114 9.59 14.66 -0.26
N SER A 115 10.43 14.66 0.78
CA SER A 115 10.01 14.42 2.17
C SER A 115 8.89 15.37 2.62
N LYS A 116 9.01 16.68 2.37
CA LYS A 116 7.96 17.66 2.71
C LYS A 116 6.67 17.38 1.95
N ARG A 117 6.77 17.04 0.66
CA ARG A 117 5.63 16.70 -0.17
C ARG A 117 4.94 15.44 0.37
N VAL A 118 5.69 14.38 0.66
CA VAL A 118 5.21 13.13 1.27
C VAL A 118 4.43 13.44 2.55
N LYS A 119 5.00 14.22 3.48
CA LYS A 119 4.34 14.52 4.76
C LYS A 119 3.00 15.22 4.61
N LYS A 120 2.94 16.19 3.72
CA LYS A 120 1.69 16.91 3.41
C LYS A 120 0.65 15.97 2.80
N VAL A 121 1.11 15.12 1.89
CA VAL A 121 0.26 14.29 1.03
C VAL A 121 -0.26 13.04 1.75
N LEU A 122 0.59 12.41 2.56
CA LEU A 122 0.24 11.27 3.40
C LEU A 122 -0.51 11.68 4.66
N ASN A 123 -0.67 12.98 4.91
CA ASN A 123 -1.25 13.53 6.13
C ASN A 123 -0.72 12.77 7.36
N PHE A 124 0.62 12.69 7.47
CA PHE A 124 1.25 12.08 8.63
C PHE A 124 0.74 12.83 9.86
N ARG A 125 0.10 12.10 10.78
CA ARG A 125 -0.20 12.65 12.10
C ARG A 125 1.15 13.09 12.66
N ASN A 126 1.27 14.36 13.06
CA ASN A 126 2.48 14.81 13.73
C ASN A 126 2.64 13.93 14.97
N LEU A 127 3.64 13.06 14.97
CA LEU A 127 4.13 12.43 16.18
C LEU A 127 4.76 13.56 17.00
N HIS A 128 4.05 13.97 18.05
CA HIS A 128 4.53 14.91 19.06
C HIS A 128 5.55 14.24 19.96
#